data_AF-A0A0L0FN75-F1
#
_entry.id   AF-A0A0L0FN75-F1
#
_cell.length_a   1.000
_cell.length_b   1.000
_cell.length_c   1.000
_cell.angle_alpha   90.00
_cell.angle_beta   90.00
_cell.angle_gamma   90.00
#
_symmetry.space_group_name_H-M   'P 1'
#
loop_
_entity.id
_entity.type
_entity.pdbx_description
1 polymer ?
#
loop_
_entity_poly.entity_id
_entity_poly.type
_entity_poly.pdbx_seq_one_letter_code
_entity_poly.pdbx_strand_id
1 'polypeptide(L)'
;MGKMQFDTIDVDKDNVVSRSEWDNFLNSMVVQSKNEEVMKPTAVQYRNLFIRVGAPFVVFGFVDNLIMISAGEAIDYHLGAALGISTMAAAGIGNLLSDVVGTSFGGLIQSMADRLHLPHPHMSASQLELKTARTIKHAACFAGLCIGCTLGMVPLLVL
;
A
#
# COMPACT_ATOMS: atom_id res chain seq x y z
N MET A 1 -26.56 8.29 13.43
CA MET A 1 -26.18 7.61 14.69
C MET A 1 -27.47 7.14 15.35
N GLY A 2 -27.89 5.90 15.08
CA GLY A 2 -29.11 5.32 15.69
C GLY A 2 -28.83 4.99 17.16
N LYS A 3 -29.68 5.45 18.08
CA LYS A 3 -29.55 5.12 19.50
C LYS A 3 -29.85 3.62 19.67
N MET A 4 -28.88 2.84 20.12
CA MET A 4 -29.13 1.47 20.60
C MET A 4 -30.11 1.56 21.78
N GLN A 5 -31.25 0.89 21.69
CA GLN A 5 -32.24 0.83 22.76
C GLN A 5 -31.97 -0.39 23.63
N PHE A 6 -32.03 -0.21 24.95
CA PHE A 6 -31.90 -1.26 25.95
C PHE A 6 -32.87 -2.42 25.66
N ASP A 7 -34.09 -2.07 25.25
CA ASP A 7 -35.18 -2.98 24.88
C ASP A 7 -34.87 -3.93 23.71
N THR A 8 -33.81 -3.66 22.94
CA THR A 8 -33.38 -4.55 21.83
C THR A 8 -32.42 -5.65 22.28
N ILE A 9 -31.80 -5.51 23.45
CA ILE A 9 -30.79 -6.43 24.00
C ILE A 9 -31.39 -7.26 25.14
N ASP A 10 -32.25 -6.63 25.95
CA ASP A 10 -33.03 -7.27 27.02
C ASP A 10 -34.18 -8.07 26.40
N VAL A 11 -33.99 -9.38 26.24
CA VAL A 11 -34.91 -10.27 25.52
C VAL A 11 -36.02 -10.77 26.45
N ASP A 12 -35.68 -11.00 27.73
CA ASP A 12 -36.63 -11.46 28.74
C ASP A 12 -37.38 -10.32 29.46
N LYS A 13 -36.98 -9.07 29.23
CA LYS A 13 -37.59 -7.83 29.72
C LYS A 13 -37.48 -7.69 31.24
N ASP A 14 -36.42 -8.21 31.83
CA ASP A 14 -36.17 -8.14 33.27
C ASP A 14 -35.54 -6.80 33.71
N ASN A 15 -35.30 -5.88 32.77
CA ASN A 15 -34.59 -4.60 32.94
C ASN A 15 -33.12 -4.74 33.33
N VAL A 16 -32.54 -5.93 33.13
CA VAL A 16 -31.12 -6.25 33.27
C VAL A 16 -30.65 -6.86 31.95
N VAL A 17 -29.35 -6.85 31.70
CA VAL A 17 -28.78 -7.58 30.56
C VAL A 17 -27.89 -8.67 31.11
N SER A 18 -28.34 -9.92 30.96
CA SER A 18 -27.56 -11.08 31.35
C SER A 18 -26.35 -11.29 30.43
N ARG A 19 -25.34 -12.02 30.91
CA ARG A 19 -24.17 -12.36 30.08
C ARG A 19 -24.57 -13.12 28.81
N SER A 20 -25.56 -14.01 28.93
CA SER A 20 -26.10 -14.79 27.81
C SER A 20 -26.78 -13.92 26.75
N GLU A 21 -27.54 -12.91 27.16
CA GLU A 21 -28.18 -11.97 26.22
C GLU A 21 -27.16 -11.08 25.55
N TRP A 22 -26.16 -10.61 26.30
CA TRP A 22 -25.04 -9.86 25.76
C TRP A 22 -24.27 -10.68 24.72
N ASP A 23 -23.96 -11.94 25.01
CA ASP A 23 -23.28 -12.84 24.08
C ASP A 23 -24.12 -13.10 22.82
N ASN A 24 -25.43 -13.30 22.97
CA ASN A 24 -26.34 -13.49 21.83
C ASN A 24 -26.45 -12.23 20.96
N PHE A 25 -26.50 -11.05 21.58
CA PHE A 25 -26.50 -9.77 20.87
C PHE A 25 -25.18 -9.51 20.15
N LEU A 26 -24.04 -9.75 20.80
CA LEU A 26 -22.74 -9.65 20.13
C LEU A 26 -22.64 -10.62 18.94
N ASN A 27 -23.10 -11.85 19.11
CA ASN A 27 -23.13 -12.83 18.03
C ASN A 27 -24.04 -12.39 16.87
N SER A 28 -25.19 -11.77 17.14
CA SER A 28 -26.08 -11.27 16.09
C SER A 28 -25.46 -10.09 15.33
N MET A 29 -24.77 -9.17 16.02
CA MET A 29 -24.02 -8.09 15.38
C MET A 29 -22.85 -8.61 14.54
N VAL A 30 -22.12 -9.61 15.03
CA VAL A 30 -21.02 -10.25 14.29
C VAL A 30 -21.55 -10.94 13.03
N VAL A 31 -22.65 -11.68 13.14
CA VAL A 31 -23.31 -12.34 12.00
C VAL A 31 -23.84 -11.32 11.00
N GLN A 32 -24.44 -10.22 11.46
CA GLN A 32 -24.94 -9.16 10.58
C GLN A 32 -23.80 -8.44 9.84
N SER A 33 -22.68 -8.15 10.51
CA SER A 33 -21.49 -7.59 9.86
C SER A 33 -20.89 -8.53 8.80
N LYS A 34 -21.03 -9.84 9.00
CA LYS A 34 -20.53 -10.87 8.08
C LYS A 34 -21.45 -11.07 6.88
N ASN A 35 -22.75 -10.76 7.02
CA ASN A 35 -23.78 -10.92 6.00
C ASN A 35 -24.11 -9.63 5.22
N GLU A 36 -23.47 -8.50 5.52
CA GLU A 36 -23.46 -7.37 4.59
C GLU A 36 -22.67 -7.78 3.34
N GLU A 37 -23.37 -8.35 2.35
CA GLU A 37 -22.78 -8.61 1.03
C GLU A 37 -22.38 -7.28 0.39
N VAL A 38 -21.12 -6.92 0.58
CA VAL A 38 -20.52 -5.75 -0.07
C VAL A 38 -20.64 -5.93 -1.58
N MET A 39 -21.39 -5.03 -2.22
CA MET A 39 -21.55 -5.03 -3.68
C MET A 39 -20.17 -5.06 -4.36
N LYS A 40 -19.96 -6.06 -5.22
CA LYS A 40 -18.69 -6.26 -5.91
C LYS A 40 -18.35 -5.02 -6.77
N PRO A 41 -17.14 -4.46 -6.64
CA PRO A 41 -16.69 -3.38 -7.50
C PRO A 41 -16.68 -3.79 -8.98
N THR A 42 -16.89 -2.81 -9.84
CA THR A 42 -16.82 -2.95 -11.30
C THR A 42 -15.38 -3.07 -11.79
N ALA A 43 -15.18 -3.65 -12.98
CA ALA A 43 -13.86 -3.77 -13.61
C ALA A 43 -13.16 -2.41 -13.79
N VAL A 44 -13.92 -1.35 -14.06
CA VAL A 44 -13.37 0.02 -14.19
C VAL A 44 -12.82 0.53 -12.86
N GLN A 45 -13.54 0.30 -11.75
CA GLN A 45 -13.06 0.68 -10.42
C GLN A 45 -11.77 -0.08 -10.07
N TYR A 46 -11.70 -1.37 -10.38
CA TYR A 46 -10.48 -2.16 -10.18
C TYR A 46 -9.29 -1.66 -11.01
N ARG A 47 -9.51 -1.30 -12.28
CA ARG A 47 -8.48 -0.68 -13.12
C ARG A 47 -8.00 0.65 -12.55
N ASN A 48 -8.93 1.50 -12.11
CA ASN A 48 -8.59 2.79 -11.49
C ASN A 48 -7.79 2.60 -10.20
N LEU A 49 -8.17 1.61 -9.38
CA LEU A 49 -7.41 1.22 -8.19
C LEU A 49 -6.00 0.77 -8.56
N PHE A 50 -5.87 -0.07 -9.59
CA PHE A 50 -4.58 -0.54 -10.07
C PHE A 50 -3.68 0.62 -10.52
N ILE A 51 -4.18 1.54 -11.34
CA ILE A 51 -3.40 2.70 -11.83
C ILE A 51 -3.00 3.61 -10.66
N ARG A 52 -3.96 3.94 -9.79
CA ARG A 52 -3.72 4.89 -8.69
C ARG A 52 -2.76 4.34 -7.64
N VAL A 53 -2.77 3.03 -7.41
CA VAL A 53 -1.81 2.37 -6.51
C VAL A 53 -0.47 2.17 -7.19
N GLY A 54 -0.45 1.67 -8.43
CA GLY A 54 0.79 1.29 -9.11
C GLY A 54 1.67 2.47 -9.55
N ALA A 55 1.08 3.59 -9.98
CA ALA A 55 1.85 4.74 -10.48
C ALA A 55 2.87 5.30 -9.47
N PRO A 56 2.52 5.52 -8.18
CA PRO A 56 3.49 5.80 -7.13
C PRO A 56 4.70 4.86 -7.06
N PHE A 57 4.46 3.56 -7.22
CA PHE A 57 5.51 2.55 -7.15
C PHE A 57 6.41 2.50 -8.38
N VAL A 58 5.92 2.96 -9.55
CA VAL A 58 6.80 3.18 -10.72
C VAL A 58 7.81 4.28 -10.42
N VAL A 59 7.36 5.39 -9.82
CA VAL A 59 8.27 6.50 -9.45
C VAL A 59 9.22 6.07 -8.35
N PHE A 60 8.72 5.39 -7.32
CA PHE A 60 9.56 4.85 -6.25
C PHE A 60 10.63 3.92 -6.80
N GLY A 61 10.27 2.89 -7.58
CA GLY A 61 11.23 1.94 -8.16
C GLY A 61 12.22 2.58 -9.13
N PHE A 62 11.80 3.63 -9.87
CA PHE A 62 12.68 4.39 -10.74
C PHE A 62 13.74 5.15 -9.94
N VAL A 63 13.32 5.94 -8.95
CA VAL A 63 14.22 6.68 -8.07
C VAL A 63 15.12 5.70 -7.32
N ASP A 64 14.57 4.56 -6.92
CA ASP A 64 15.28 3.57 -6.14
C ASP A 64 16.52 3.02 -6.88
N ASN A 65 16.30 2.42 -8.05
CA ASN A 65 17.39 1.89 -8.85
C ASN A 65 18.33 2.98 -9.38
N LEU A 66 17.81 4.17 -9.69
CA LEU A 66 18.63 5.29 -10.17
C LEU A 66 19.63 5.75 -9.09
N ILE A 67 19.15 5.99 -7.88
CA ILE A 67 20.00 6.43 -6.76
C ILE A 67 20.92 5.30 -6.32
N MET A 68 20.41 4.07 -6.20
CA MET A 68 21.24 2.91 -5.84
C MET A 68 22.45 2.78 -6.77
N ILE A 69 22.25 2.82 -8.09
CA ILE A 69 23.33 2.63 -9.06
C ILE A 69 24.31 3.80 -9.01
N SER A 70 23.80 5.03 -9.11
CA SER A 70 24.66 6.23 -9.14
C SER A 70 25.42 6.46 -7.82
N ALA A 71 24.76 6.29 -6.68
CA ALA A 71 25.39 6.41 -5.37
C ALA A 71 26.32 5.21 -5.10
N GLY A 72 25.89 4.00 -5.46
CA GLY A 72 26.70 2.80 -5.31
C GLY A 72 28.02 2.89 -6.06
N GLU A 73 28.00 3.36 -7.30
CA GLU A 73 29.21 3.61 -8.08
C GLU A 73 30.08 4.73 -7.49
N ALA A 74 29.47 5.85 -7.08
CA ALA A 74 30.23 6.94 -6.46
C ALA A 74 30.93 6.47 -5.16
N ILE A 75 30.25 5.64 -4.36
CA ILE A 75 30.82 5.02 -3.17
C ILE A 75 31.94 4.06 -3.54
N ASP A 76 31.74 3.21 -4.55
CA ASP A 76 32.75 2.25 -5.00
C ASP A 76 34.01 2.97 -5.50
N TYR A 77 33.85 4.03 -6.28
CA TYR A 77 34.95 4.85 -6.79
C TYR A 77 35.73 5.56 -5.69
N HIS A 78 35.05 6.16 -4.70
CA HIS A 78 35.70 6.95 -3.65
C HIS A 78 36.20 6.13 -2.47
N LEU A 79 35.52 5.04 -2.13
CA LEU A 79 35.72 4.29 -0.90
C LEU A 79 36.12 2.82 -1.14
N GLY A 80 35.92 2.27 -2.35
CA GLY A 80 36.29 0.89 -2.68
C GLY A 80 37.79 0.61 -2.45
N ALA A 81 38.66 1.46 -2.97
CA ALA A 81 40.10 1.35 -2.75
C ALA A 81 40.55 1.86 -1.37
N ALA A 82 39.86 2.85 -0.79
CA ALA A 82 40.28 3.50 0.45
C ALA A 82 39.88 2.72 1.72
N LEU A 83 38.74 2.03 1.69
CA LEU A 83 38.20 1.25 2.81
C LEU A 83 38.20 -0.26 2.56
N GLY A 84 38.61 -0.72 1.37
CA GLY A 84 38.62 -2.13 1.00
C GLY A 84 37.23 -2.77 0.93
N ILE A 85 36.18 -1.96 0.73
CA ILE A 85 34.81 -2.43 0.57
C ILE A 85 34.61 -2.99 -0.84
N SER A 86 33.85 -4.09 -0.93
CA SER A 86 33.55 -4.69 -2.23
C SER A 86 32.53 -3.86 -3.01
N THR A 87 32.56 -3.98 -4.33
CA THR A 87 31.60 -3.35 -5.25
C THR A 87 30.14 -3.67 -4.87
N MET A 88 29.88 -4.90 -4.44
CA MET A 88 28.56 -5.33 -3.95
C MET A 88 28.18 -4.69 -2.61
N ALA A 89 29.15 -4.41 -1.73
CA ALA A 89 28.90 -3.69 -0.48
C ALA A 89 28.59 -2.21 -0.74
N ALA A 90 29.30 -1.57 -1.67
CA ALA A 90 29.00 -0.20 -2.12
C ALA A 90 27.59 -0.10 -2.71
N ALA A 91 27.19 -1.06 -3.56
CA ALA A 91 25.83 -1.15 -4.08
C ALA A 91 24.79 -1.33 -2.96
N GLY A 92 25.09 -2.15 -1.94
CA GLY A 92 24.21 -2.32 -0.77
C GLY A 92 24.03 -1.03 0.04
N ILE A 93 25.08 -0.22 0.19
CA ILE A 93 24.99 1.12 0.80
C ILE A 93 24.17 2.07 -0.10
N GLY A 94 24.38 2.00 -1.42
CA GLY A 94 23.57 2.71 -2.40
C GLY A 94 22.08 2.41 -2.24
N ASN A 95 21.70 1.14 -2.08
CA ASN A 95 20.31 0.73 -1.87
C ASN A 95 19.77 1.29 -0.55
N LEU A 96 20.55 1.27 0.54
CA LEU A 96 20.13 1.85 1.81
C LEU A 96 19.87 3.36 1.69
N LEU A 97 20.79 4.09 1.06
CA LEU A 97 20.62 5.53 0.84
C LEU A 97 19.39 5.81 -0.01
N SER A 98 19.21 5.01 -1.05
CA SER A 98 18.08 5.07 -1.94
C SER A 98 16.73 4.85 -1.22
N ASP A 99 16.62 3.84 -0.36
CA ASP A 99 15.42 3.58 0.45
C ASP A 99 15.10 4.76 1.38
N VAL A 100 16.10 5.34 2.04
CA VAL A 100 15.92 6.53 2.90
C VAL A 100 15.37 7.69 2.09
N VAL A 101 15.91 7.91 0.89
CA VAL A 101 15.48 8.98 0.00
C VAL A 101 14.06 8.70 -0.53
N GLY A 102 13.82 7.52 -1.09
CA GLY A 102 12.55 7.11 -1.68
C GLY A 102 11.39 7.12 -0.68
N THR A 103 11.63 6.66 0.55
CA THR A 103 10.61 6.71 1.62
C THR A 103 10.35 8.12 2.11
N SER A 104 11.38 8.97 2.20
CA SER A 104 11.24 10.39 2.54
C SER A 104 10.42 11.16 1.49
N PHE A 105 10.53 10.76 0.21
CA PHE A 105 9.73 11.32 -0.88
C PHE A 105 8.30 10.75 -0.95
N GLY A 106 7.90 9.80 -0.11
CA GLY A 106 6.57 9.18 -0.14
C GLY A 106 5.40 10.19 -0.11
N GLY A 107 5.51 11.25 0.68
CA GLY A 107 4.51 12.34 0.72
C GLY A 107 4.46 13.16 -0.57
N LEU A 108 5.57 13.29 -1.28
CA LEU A 108 5.68 13.98 -2.55
C LEU A 108 5.09 13.14 -3.68
N ILE A 109 5.34 11.82 -3.66
CA ILE A 109 4.75 10.86 -4.61
C ILE A 109 3.23 10.86 -4.50
N GLN A 110 2.70 10.88 -3.27
CA GLN A 110 1.26 10.98 -3.04
C GLN A 110 0.68 12.30 -3.57
N SER A 111 1.40 13.40 -3.33
CA SER A 111 1.02 14.73 -3.86
C SER A 111 1.09 14.80 -5.38
N MET A 112 2.04 14.10 -6.01
CA MET A 112 2.17 14.01 -7.46
C MET A 112 1.05 13.16 -8.07
N ALA A 113 0.66 12.06 -7.42
CA ALA A 113 -0.48 11.25 -7.85
C ALA A 113 -1.79 12.07 -7.89
N ASP A 114 -1.98 12.96 -6.92
CA ASP A 114 -3.13 13.86 -6.90
C ASP A 114 -2.99 15.00 -7.94
N ARG A 115 -1.78 15.53 -8.17
CA ARG A 115 -1.50 16.53 -9.23
C ARG A 115 -1.64 15.98 -10.65
N LEU A 116 -1.38 14.69 -10.84
CA LEU A 116 -1.52 13.99 -12.13
C LEU A 116 -2.97 13.63 -12.46
N HIS A 117 -3.94 14.04 -11.63
CA HIS A 117 -5.36 13.72 -11.78
C HIS A 117 -5.60 12.22 -12.03
N LEU A 118 -4.86 11.36 -11.32
CA LEU A 118 -5.01 9.91 -11.48
C LEU A 118 -6.44 9.49 -11.18
N PRO A 119 -6.98 8.51 -11.94
CA PRO A 119 -8.38 8.14 -11.84
C PRO A 119 -8.72 7.67 -10.43
N HIS A 120 -9.75 8.28 -9.83
CA HIS A 120 -10.19 7.88 -8.51
C HIS A 120 -10.93 6.53 -8.60
N PRO A 121 -10.62 5.55 -7.73
CA PRO A 121 -11.25 4.24 -7.78
C PRO A 121 -12.73 4.25 -7.37
N HIS A 122 -13.22 5.34 -6.75
CA HIS A 122 -14.62 5.49 -6.30
C HIS A 122 -15.16 4.21 -5.61
N MET A 123 -14.35 3.61 -4.73
CA MET A 123 -14.72 2.43 -3.95
C MET A 123 -15.01 2.83 -2.51
N SER A 124 -16.01 2.19 -1.90
CA SER A 124 -16.24 2.32 -0.46
C SER A 124 -15.11 1.69 0.36
N ALA A 125 -15.00 2.06 1.64
CA ALA A 125 -14.05 1.44 2.55
C ALA A 125 -14.25 -0.09 2.63
N SER A 126 -15.51 -0.54 2.70
CA SER A 126 -15.85 -1.97 2.71
C SER A 126 -15.45 -2.69 1.41
N GLN A 127 -15.53 -2.03 0.25
CA GLN A 127 -15.07 -2.57 -1.02
C GLN A 127 -13.55 -2.71 -1.11
N LEU A 128 -12.81 -1.77 -0.50
CA LEU A 128 -11.34 -1.81 -0.48
C LEU A 128 -10.75 -2.90 0.43
N GLU A 129 -11.56 -3.42 1.35
CA GLU A 129 -11.23 -4.56 2.23
C GLU A 129 -11.52 -5.93 1.60
N LEU A 130 -12.19 -5.97 0.45
CA LEU A 130 -12.40 -7.21 -0.28
C LEU A 130 -11.06 -7.85 -0.66
N LYS A 131 -10.96 -9.18 -0.52
CA LYS A 131 -9.76 -9.95 -0.88
C LYS A 131 -9.29 -9.63 -2.30
N THR A 132 -10.21 -9.53 -3.25
CA THR A 132 -9.91 -9.17 -4.65
C THR A 132 -9.29 -7.78 -4.77
N ALA A 133 -9.84 -6.77 -4.08
CA ALA A 133 -9.28 -5.42 -4.08
C ALA A 133 -7.88 -5.41 -3.46
N ARG A 134 -7.65 -6.18 -2.39
CA ARG A 134 -6.34 -6.34 -1.76
C ARG A 134 -5.32 -7.00 -2.70
N THR A 135 -5.70 -8.08 -3.38
CA THR A 135 -4.84 -8.73 -4.38
C THR A 135 -4.48 -7.77 -5.51
N ILE A 136 -5.43 -6.98 -6.00
CA ILE A 136 -5.20 -5.99 -7.06
C ILE A 136 -4.25 -4.89 -6.59
N LYS A 137 -4.39 -4.41 -5.35
CA LYS A 137 -3.43 -3.45 -4.75
C LYS A 137 -2.01 -4.02 -4.78
N HIS A 138 -1.83 -5.24 -4.27
CA HIS A 138 -0.50 -5.86 -4.25
C HIS A 138 0.06 -6.11 -5.65
N ALA A 139 -0.77 -6.57 -6.58
CA ALA A 139 -0.37 -6.74 -7.98
C ALA A 139 0.04 -5.41 -8.63
N ALA A 140 -0.68 -4.32 -8.33
CA ALA A 140 -0.35 -2.98 -8.80
C ALA A 140 0.98 -2.48 -8.23
N CYS A 141 1.23 -2.68 -6.93
CA CYS A 141 2.50 -2.36 -6.29
C CYS A 141 3.65 -3.11 -6.97
N PHE A 142 3.51 -4.44 -7.12
CA PHE A 142 4.53 -5.29 -7.73
C PHE A 142 4.82 -4.89 -9.18
N ALA A 143 3.78 -4.73 -10.00
CA ALA A 143 3.95 -4.31 -11.39
C ALA A 143 4.58 -2.92 -11.49
N GLY A 144 4.16 -1.98 -10.63
CA GLY A 144 4.72 -0.64 -10.56
C GLY A 144 6.22 -0.67 -10.24
N LEU A 145 6.62 -1.42 -9.20
CA LEU A 145 8.02 -1.61 -8.83
C LEU A 145 8.84 -2.21 -9.97
N CYS A 146 8.37 -3.29 -10.59
CA CYS A 146 9.10 -3.92 -11.70
C CYS A 146 9.36 -2.95 -12.86
N ILE A 147 8.34 -2.18 -13.25
CA ILE A 147 8.46 -1.19 -14.33
C ILE A 147 9.42 -0.07 -13.90
N GLY A 148 9.21 0.49 -12.70
CA GLY A 148 10.04 1.55 -12.14
C GLY A 148 11.51 1.17 -12.08
N CYS A 149 11.82 0.04 -11.44
CA CYS A 149 13.18 -0.48 -11.33
C CYS A 149 13.82 -0.71 -12.70
N THR A 150 13.04 -1.19 -13.69
CA THR A 150 13.55 -1.36 -15.07
C THR A 150 13.93 -0.02 -15.70
N LEU A 151 13.10 1.00 -15.52
CA LEU A 151 13.39 2.36 -15.98
C LEU A 151 14.56 3.00 -15.21
N GLY A 152 14.71 2.70 -13.93
CA GLY A 152 15.79 3.23 -13.08
C GLY A 152 17.17 2.65 -13.41
N MET A 153 17.23 1.56 -14.18
CA MET A 153 18.49 0.96 -14.64
C MET A 153 19.15 1.70 -15.83
N VAL A 154 18.56 2.81 -16.31
CA VAL A 154 19.12 3.63 -17.41
C VAL A 154 20.61 4.00 -17.25
N PRO A 155 21.15 4.33 -16.05
CA PRO A 155 22.57 4.63 -15.91
C PRO A 155 23.49 3.51 -16.40
N LEU A 156 23.08 2.24 -16.31
CA LEU A 156 23.87 1.10 -16.80
C LEU A 156 24.13 1.11 -18.31
N LEU A 157 23.39 1.92 -19.08
CA LEU A 157 23.60 2.06 -20.52
C LEU A 157 24.70 3.08 -20.86
N VAL A 158 25.12 3.90 -19.89
CA VAL A 158 26.01 5.05 -20.10
C VAL A 158 27.25 5.02 -19.20
N LEU A 159 27.19 4.29 -18.08
CA LEU A 159 28.27 4.00 -17.15
C LEU A 159 29.05 2.75 -17.59
#